data_AF-I4YB06-F1
#
_entry.id   AF-I4YB06-F1
#
_cell.length_a   1.000
_cell.length_b   1.000
_cell.length_c   1.000
_cell.angle_alpha   90.00
_cell.angle_beta   90.00
_cell.angle_gamma   90.00
#
_symmetry.space_group_name_H-M   'P 1'
#
loop_
_entity.id
_entity.type
_entity.pdbx_description
1 polymer ?
#
loop_
_entity_poly.entity_id
_entity_poly.type
_entity_poly.pdbx_seq_one_letter_code
_entity_poly.pdbx_strand_id
1 'polypeptide(L)'
;MPEGTRPLIVGPEPIAAPFPLKMQGLVQKGFGRGSKELGIPTANLPEESYCESFKLLDAASNTGVYYGWAKVDGVDNDEVHPMAMSVGWNPYYKNEKLTAEVHIMHPYNQDFYGKNMRVIVTGYVRPEFDYSTLEALIEDIEFDKKVAIHSLDRDSYKELKQDAFFK
;
A
#
# COMPACT_ATOMS: atom_id res chain seq x y z
N MET A 1 -11.35 14.02 -12.28
CA MET A 1 -10.23 13.99 -13.26
C MET A 1 -10.84 13.84 -14.64
N PRO A 2 -10.47 14.63 -15.66
CA PRO A 2 -11.03 14.47 -17.00
C PRO A 2 -10.57 13.14 -17.62
N GLU A 3 -11.41 12.58 -18.50
CA GLU A 3 -11.24 11.31 -19.22
C GLU A 3 -9.92 11.30 -20.02
N GLY A 4 -8.88 10.78 -19.40
CA GLY A 4 -7.64 10.37 -20.03
C GLY A 4 -7.24 9.06 -19.36
N THR A 5 -6.84 8.06 -20.16
CA THR A 5 -6.41 6.75 -19.65
C THR A 5 -5.35 6.96 -18.56
N ARG A 6 -5.64 6.48 -17.34
CA ARG A 6 -4.70 6.51 -16.22
C ARG A 6 -3.37 5.89 -16.68
N PRO A 7 -2.20 6.47 -16.34
CA PRO A 7 -0.92 5.92 -16.79
C PRO A 7 -0.64 4.57 -16.12
N LEU A 8 -0.02 3.64 -16.86
CA LEU A 8 0.41 2.34 -16.31
C LEU A 8 1.69 2.42 -15.48
N ILE A 9 2.46 3.50 -15.58
CA ILE A 9 3.69 3.73 -14.81
C ILE A 9 3.59 5.11 -14.17
N VAL A 10 3.96 5.21 -12.89
CA VAL A 10 3.95 6.46 -12.12
C VAL A 10 5.25 6.65 -11.32
N GLY A 11 5.54 7.88 -10.95
CA GLY A 11 6.76 8.24 -10.23
C GLY A 11 8.00 8.38 -11.15
N PRO A 12 9.04 9.06 -10.67
CA PRO A 12 10.26 9.35 -11.44
C PRO A 12 11.14 8.12 -11.65
N GLU A 13 12.16 8.23 -12.50
CA GLU A 13 13.28 7.30 -12.57
C GLU A 13 14.59 8.12 -12.57
N PRO A 14 15.49 7.94 -11.58
CA PRO A 14 15.39 7.04 -10.43
C PRO A 14 14.33 7.49 -9.41
N ILE A 15 14.00 6.60 -8.45
CA ILE A 15 13.17 6.95 -7.30
C ILE A 15 13.68 8.22 -6.60
N ALA A 16 12.76 9.13 -6.22
CA ALA A 16 13.10 10.43 -5.64
C ALA A 16 12.33 10.69 -4.34
N ALA A 17 12.87 11.66 -3.57
CA ALA A 17 12.28 12.11 -2.32
C ALA A 17 10.80 12.53 -2.50
N PRO A 18 9.92 12.22 -1.53
CA PRO A 18 10.23 11.69 -0.20
C PRO A 18 10.44 10.16 -0.14
N PHE A 19 10.33 9.45 -1.25
CA PHE A 19 10.48 7.99 -1.29
C PHE A 19 11.96 7.57 -1.40
N PRO A 20 12.32 6.35 -0.94
CA PRO A 20 11.47 5.35 -0.30
C PRO A 20 11.17 5.63 1.18
N LEU A 21 9.95 5.30 1.63
CA LEU A 21 9.53 5.41 3.03
C LEU A 21 9.38 4.02 3.65
N LYS A 22 10.02 3.79 4.80
CA LYS A 22 10.02 2.48 5.48
C LYS A 22 9.05 2.47 6.65
N MET A 23 8.24 1.42 6.76
CA MET A 23 7.24 1.23 7.82
C MET A 23 7.30 -0.20 8.32
N GLN A 24 7.09 -0.41 9.63
CA GLN A 24 7.01 -1.77 10.19
C GLN A 24 6.07 -1.83 11.38
N GLY A 25 5.35 -2.93 11.52
CA GLY A 25 4.59 -3.19 12.72
C GLY A 25 3.70 -4.42 12.63
N LEU A 26 2.96 -4.65 13.71
CA LEU A 26 2.10 -5.81 13.84
C LEU A 26 0.83 -5.65 13.01
N VAL A 27 0.52 -6.66 12.20
CA VAL A 27 -0.70 -6.67 11.39
C VAL A 27 -1.93 -6.76 12.28
N GLN A 28 -2.81 -5.77 12.17
CA GLN A 28 -4.05 -5.68 12.94
C GLN A 28 -5.28 -6.11 12.13
N LYS A 29 -6.34 -6.50 12.85
CA LYS A 29 -7.65 -6.68 12.25
C LYS A 29 -8.24 -5.30 11.96
N GLY A 30 -8.67 -5.10 10.71
CA GLY A 30 -9.46 -3.92 10.34
C GLY A 30 -10.93 -4.04 10.75
N PHE A 31 -11.76 -3.16 10.21
CA PHE A 31 -13.20 -3.07 10.53
C PHE A 31 -14.10 -4.03 9.74
N GLY A 32 -13.52 -5.05 9.09
CA GLY A 32 -14.28 -6.11 8.43
C GLY A 32 -15.08 -5.67 7.20
N ARG A 33 -14.63 -4.66 6.45
CA ARG A 33 -15.34 -4.09 5.29
C ARG A 33 -15.33 -4.96 4.02
N GLY A 34 -15.32 -6.29 4.13
CA GLY A 34 -15.53 -7.19 2.99
C GLY A 34 -14.40 -7.26 1.95
N SER A 35 -13.23 -6.64 2.17
CA SER A 35 -12.12 -6.67 1.18
C SER A 35 -11.67 -8.10 0.83
N LYS A 36 -11.76 -9.03 1.79
CA LYS A 36 -11.58 -10.48 1.53
C LYS A 36 -12.64 -11.08 0.60
N GLU A 37 -13.90 -10.67 0.74
CA GLU A 37 -15.01 -11.14 -0.12
C GLU A 37 -14.86 -10.59 -1.55
N LEU A 38 -14.19 -9.45 -1.71
CA LEU A 38 -13.79 -8.88 -3.00
C LEU A 38 -12.53 -9.52 -3.60
N GLY A 39 -11.90 -10.47 -2.91
CA GLY A 39 -10.64 -11.10 -3.35
C GLY A 39 -9.40 -10.20 -3.19
N ILE A 40 -9.52 -9.09 -2.46
CA ILE A 40 -8.45 -8.10 -2.26
C ILE A 40 -8.20 -7.94 -0.74
N PRO A 41 -7.65 -8.97 -0.06
CA PRO A 41 -7.40 -8.89 1.37
C PRO A 41 -6.43 -7.75 1.72
N THR A 42 -6.79 -6.93 2.70
CA THR A 42 -5.95 -5.83 3.21
C THR A 42 -5.49 -6.07 4.65
N ALA A 43 -4.21 -5.85 4.89
CA ALA A 43 -3.58 -5.87 6.21
C ALA A 43 -3.52 -4.45 6.78
N ASN A 44 -3.95 -4.27 8.03
CA ASN A 44 -3.95 -2.95 8.66
C ASN A 44 -2.63 -2.76 9.44
N LEU A 45 -1.93 -1.65 9.18
CA LEU A 45 -0.80 -1.22 9.99
C LEU A 45 -1.24 -0.08 10.93
N PRO A 46 -0.92 -0.16 12.23
CA PRO A 46 -1.26 0.90 13.18
C PRO A 46 -0.31 2.09 13.04
N GLU A 47 -0.75 3.26 13.51
CA GLU A 47 -0.04 4.54 13.37
C GLU A 47 1.39 4.52 13.93
N GLU A 48 1.65 3.73 14.97
CA GLU A 48 2.99 3.56 15.55
C GLU A 48 3.97 2.91 14.57
N SER A 49 3.48 2.29 13.49
CA SER A 49 4.28 1.68 12.43
C SER A 49 4.84 2.69 11.43
N TYR A 50 4.33 3.91 11.44
CA TYR A 50 4.61 4.92 10.43
C TYR A 50 5.92 5.64 10.76
N CYS A 51 6.81 5.83 9.78
CA CYS A 51 7.98 6.65 9.99
C CYS A 51 7.62 8.14 10.07
N GLU A 52 8.47 8.95 10.69
CA GLU A 52 8.22 10.39 10.85
C GLU A 52 8.02 11.10 9.50
N SER A 53 8.82 10.75 8.49
CA SER A 53 8.66 11.29 7.12
C SER A 53 7.30 10.96 6.51
N PHE A 54 6.73 9.79 6.82
CA PHE A 54 5.39 9.41 6.36
C PHE A 54 4.31 10.22 7.10
N LYS A 55 4.46 10.43 8.42
CA LYS A 55 3.53 11.27 9.21
C LYS A 55 3.56 12.75 8.79
N LEU A 56 4.70 13.21 8.26
CA LEU A 56 4.89 14.57 7.76
C LEU A 56 4.38 14.77 6.32
N LEU A 57 4.00 13.70 5.61
CA LEU A 57 3.24 13.86 4.38
C LEU A 57 1.97 14.64 4.72
N ASP A 58 1.69 15.72 3.98
CA ASP A 58 0.48 16.52 4.19
C ASP A 58 -0.74 15.60 4.07
N ALA A 59 -1.31 15.26 5.22
CA ALA A 59 -2.35 14.25 5.33
C ALA A 59 -3.67 14.69 4.68
N ALA A 60 -3.85 15.99 4.36
CA ALA A 60 -4.98 16.48 3.59
C ALA A 60 -4.77 16.35 2.06
N SER A 61 -3.51 16.32 1.60
CA SER A 61 -3.15 16.25 0.17
C SER A 61 -2.62 14.89 -0.27
N ASN A 62 -2.35 13.97 0.68
CA ASN A 62 -1.62 12.72 0.45
C ASN A 62 -2.40 11.47 0.93
N THR A 63 -3.70 11.55 1.18
CA THR A 63 -4.52 10.33 1.20
C THR A 63 -4.67 9.78 -0.22
N GLY A 64 -4.83 8.47 -0.33
CA GLY A 64 -4.94 7.78 -1.61
C GLY A 64 -4.19 6.47 -1.64
N VAL A 65 -3.82 6.08 -2.86
CA VAL A 65 -3.20 4.79 -3.13
C VAL A 65 -1.71 4.96 -3.39
N TYR A 66 -0.92 4.16 -2.69
CA TYR A 66 0.52 4.06 -2.79
C TYR A 66 0.92 2.67 -3.27
N TYR A 67 2.18 2.53 -3.68
CA TYR A 67 2.74 1.25 -4.08
C TYR A 67 4.15 1.05 -3.51
N GLY A 68 4.59 -0.20 -3.46
CA GLY A 68 5.89 -0.54 -2.91
C GLY A 68 6.13 -2.03 -2.74
N TRP A 69 7.02 -2.36 -1.81
CA TRP A 69 7.37 -3.73 -1.44
C TRP A 69 6.92 -4.04 -0.02
N ALA A 70 6.50 -5.28 0.23
CA ALA A 70 6.14 -5.76 1.55
C ALA A 70 6.70 -7.15 1.84
N LYS A 71 6.98 -7.40 3.12
CA LYS A 71 7.38 -8.71 3.67
C LYS A 71 6.61 -8.96 4.96
N VAL A 72 6.25 -10.21 5.22
CA VAL A 72 5.66 -10.62 6.49
C VAL A 72 6.61 -11.61 7.17
N ASP A 73 7.12 -11.25 8.35
CA ASP A 73 8.14 -12.04 9.05
C ASP A 73 7.60 -13.43 9.46
N GLY A 74 8.33 -14.48 9.10
CA GLY A 74 8.03 -15.87 9.38
C GLY A 74 6.83 -16.42 8.60
N VAL A 75 6.52 -15.86 7.43
CA VAL A 75 5.46 -16.32 6.52
C VAL A 75 6.02 -16.45 5.11
N ASP A 76 5.67 -17.52 4.40
CA ASP A 76 6.04 -17.73 2.99
C ASP A 76 7.56 -17.55 2.72
N ASN A 77 8.39 -18.22 3.53
CA ASN A 77 9.86 -18.17 3.44
C ASN A 77 10.48 -16.76 3.52
N ASP A 78 9.80 -15.81 4.17
CA ASP A 78 10.23 -14.41 4.26
C ASP A 78 10.40 -13.74 2.88
N GLU A 79 9.61 -14.14 1.89
CA GLU A 79 9.65 -13.52 0.56
C GLU A 79 9.10 -12.09 0.55
N VAL A 80 9.74 -11.24 -0.25
CA VAL A 80 9.33 -9.85 -0.48
C VAL A 80 8.48 -9.77 -1.74
N HIS A 81 7.27 -9.22 -1.60
CA HIS A 81 6.23 -9.17 -2.63
C HIS A 81 5.82 -7.74 -2.95
N PRO A 82 5.36 -7.45 -4.18
CA PRO A 82 4.75 -6.17 -4.51
C PRO A 82 3.52 -5.90 -3.65
N MET A 83 3.26 -4.63 -3.34
CA MET A 83 2.07 -4.23 -2.61
C MET A 83 1.46 -2.94 -3.16
N ALA A 84 0.16 -2.80 -2.92
CA ALA A 84 -0.54 -1.52 -2.96
C ALA A 84 -0.98 -1.16 -1.53
N MET A 85 -1.00 0.12 -1.19
CA MET A 85 -1.39 0.59 0.13
C MET A 85 -2.39 1.73 0.02
N SER A 86 -3.56 1.57 0.63
CA SER A 86 -4.55 2.62 0.77
C SER A 86 -4.28 3.39 2.06
N VAL A 87 -4.19 4.71 1.96
CA VAL A 87 -4.02 5.63 3.09
C VAL A 87 -5.22 6.55 3.14
N GLY A 88 -5.92 6.58 4.26
CA GLY A 88 -7.14 7.38 4.43
C GLY A 88 -7.37 7.77 5.88
N TRP A 89 -8.39 8.59 6.12
CA TRP A 89 -8.77 9.00 7.47
C TRP A 89 -9.81 8.07 8.07
N ASN A 90 -9.66 7.76 9.36
CA ASN A 90 -10.64 6.94 10.06
C ASN A 90 -11.86 7.76 10.53
N PRO A 91 -13.06 7.55 9.97
CA PRO A 91 -14.26 8.30 10.36
C PRO A 91 -14.71 8.01 11.80
N TYR A 92 -14.38 6.83 12.36
CA TYR A 92 -14.75 6.47 13.73
C TYR A 92 -13.94 7.21 14.79
N TYR A 93 -12.75 7.72 14.43
CA TYR A 93 -11.91 8.56 15.29
C TYR A 93 -11.96 10.02 14.85
N LYS A 94 -13.14 10.51 14.42
CA LYS A 94 -13.34 11.91 14.00
C LYS A 94 -12.36 12.40 12.92
N ASN A 95 -11.85 11.49 12.09
CA ASN A 95 -10.79 11.78 11.11
C ASN A 95 -9.51 12.36 11.72
N GLU A 96 -9.18 12.00 12.97
CA GLU A 96 -7.93 12.42 13.63
C GLU A 96 -6.80 11.40 13.41
N LYS A 97 -7.11 10.20 12.91
CA LYS A 97 -6.15 9.11 12.73
C LYS A 97 -6.09 8.62 11.29
N LEU A 98 -4.88 8.57 10.73
CA LEU A 98 -4.59 7.95 9.44
C LEU A 98 -4.56 6.44 9.54
N THR A 99 -5.20 5.77 8.59
CA THR A 99 -5.19 4.30 8.43
C THR A 99 -4.41 3.92 7.19
N ALA A 100 -3.49 2.96 7.33
CA ALA A 100 -2.74 2.36 6.23
C ALA A 100 -3.18 0.90 6.06
N GLU A 101 -3.80 0.60 4.92
CA GLU A 101 -4.28 -0.71 4.54
C GLU A 101 -3.44 -1.26 3.38
N VAL A 102 -2.66 -2.30 3.64
CA VAL A 102 -1.71 -2.89 2.69
C VAL A 102 -2.31 -4.13 2.05
N HIS A 103 -2.45 -4.13 0.73
CA HIS A 103 -2.73 -5.31 -0.07
C HIS A 103 -1.43 -5.85 -0.69
N ILE A 104 -0.97 -7.01 -0.22
CA ILE A 104 0.18 -7.70 -0.80
C ILE A 104 -0.30 -8.50 -2.02
N MET A 105 0.36 -8.33 -3.16
CA MET A 105 0.02 -8.99 -4.43
C MET A 105 0.59 -10.40 -4.48
N HIS A 106 0.27 -11.19 -3.46
CA HIS A 106 0.68 -12.57 -3.30
C HIS A 106 -0.45 -13.38 -2.62
N PRO A 107 -0.84 -14.55 -3.16
CA PRO A 107 -1.92 -15.35 -2.62
C PRO A 107 -1.45 -16.13 -1.38
N TYR A 108 -1.54 -15.50 -0.20
CA TYR A 108 -1.30 -16.20 1.07
C TYR A 108 -2.43 -17.19 1.38
N ASN A 109 -2.06 -18.40 1.81
CA ASN A 109 -3.01 -19.47 2.17
C ASN A 109 -3.55 -19.34 3.61
N GLN A 110 -3.09 -18.35 4.38
CA GLN A 110 -3.49 -18.15 5.76
C GLN A 110 -3.41 -16.67 6.16
N ASP A 111 -4.19 -16.30 7.16
CA ASP A 111 -4.08 -14.99 7.80
C ASP A 111 -2.77 -14.87 8.60
N PHE A 112 -2.27 -13.64 8.72
CA PHE A 112 -1.02 -13.32 9.41
C PHE A 112 -1.20 -12.18 10.43
N TYR A 113 -2.36 -12.09 11.08
CA TYR A 113 -2.58 -11.15 12.18
C TYR A 113 -1.56 -11.35 13.31
N GLY A 114 -1.10 -10.24 13.88
CA GLY A 114 -0.07 -10.23 14.93
C GLY A 114 1.33 -10.58 14.44
N LYS A 115 1.54 -10.88 13.16
CA LYS A 115 2.87 -10.97 12.56
C LYS A 115 3.42 -9.57 12.29
N ASN A 116 4.73 -9.44 12.36
CA ASN A 116 5.41 -8.21 11.97
C ASN A 116 5.44 -8.12 10.43
N MET A 117 4.88 -7.05 9.88
CA MET A 117 4.97 -6.71 8.47
C MET A 117 5.95 -5.56 8.31
N ARG A 118 6.79 -5.64 7.28
CA ARG A 118 7.70 -4.58 6.86
C ARG A 118 7.28 -4.09 5.48
N VAL A 119 7.27 -2.79 5.28
CA VAL A 119 6.83 -2.14 4.04
C VAL A 119 7.83 -1.08 3.63
N ILE A 120 8.18 -1.06 2.35
CA ILE A 120 8.89 0.05 1.69
C ILE A 120 7.93 0.68 0.69
N VAL A 121 7.43 1.87 0.99
CA VAL A 121 6.60 2.67 0.09
C VAL A 121 7.50 3.39 -0.90
N THR A 122 7.25 3.22 -2.19
CA THR A 122 8.14 3.71 -3.25
C THR A 122 7.54 4.83 -4.09
N GLY A 123 6.23 5.03 -4.00
CA GLY A 123 5.57 6.09 -4.72
C GLY A 123 4.06 6.14 -4.49
N TYR A 124 3.46 7.16 -5.10
CA TYR A 124 2.02 7.43 -5.08
C TYR A 124 1.39 7.12 -6.43
N VAL A 125 0.22 6.48 -6.42
CA VAL A 125 -0.56 6.10 -7.61
C VAL A 125 -1.59 7.16 -7.93
N ARG A 126 -2.47 7.47 -6.98
CA ARG A 126 -3.63 8.36 -7.19
C ARG A 126 -4.28 8.77 -5.86
N PRO A 127 -5.11 9.84 -5.86
CA PRO A 127 -5.94 10.18 -4.70
C PRO A 127 -7.07 9.17 -4.49
N GLU A 128 -7.70 9.29 -3.33
CA GLU A 128 -8.97 8.62 -3.05
C GLU A 128 -10.02 9.03 -4.08
N PHE A 129 -10.83 8.07 -4.52
CA PHE A 129 -11.94 8.28 -5.44
C PHE A 129 -13.23 7.85 -4.76
N ASP A 130 -14.30 8.58 -5.04
CA ASP A 130 -15.66 8.17 -4.67
C ASP A 130 -16.22 7.22 -5.74
N TYR A 131 -16.86 6.15 -5.30
CA TYR A 131 -17.44 5.14 -6.18
C TYR A 131 -18.94 5.06 -5.98
N SER A 132 -19.69 5.06 -7.09
CA SER A 132 -21.13 4.84 -7.10
C SER A 132 -21.51 3.36 -7.23
N THR A 133 -20.57 2.50 -7.62
CA THR A 133 -20.76 1.06 -7.82
C THR A 133 -19.57 0.27 -7.28
N LEU A 134 -19.81 -0.99 -6.89
CA LEU A 134 -18.74 -1.88 -6.42
C LEU A 134 -17.80 -2.27 -7.57
N GLU A 135 -18.35 -2.42 -8.77
CA GLU A 135 -17.63 -2.79 -9.98
C GLU A 135 -16.58 -1.73 -10.33
N ALA A 136 -16.95 -0.45 -10.30
CA ALA A 136 -16.00 0.65 -10.53
C ALA A 136 -14.86 0.67 -9.50
N LEU A 137 -15.16 0.36 -8.23
CA LEU A 137 -14.13 0.23 -7.19
C LEU A 137 -13.15 -0.91 -7.51
N ILE A 138 -13.67 -2.09 -7.87
CA ILE A 138 -12.85 -3.26 -8.19
C ILE A 138 -11.98 -2.97 -9.42
N GLU A 139 -12.55 -2.37 -10.47
CA GLU A 139 -11.82 -2.00 -11.69
C GLU A 139 -10.64 -1.09 -11.38
N ASP A 140 -10.83 -0.06 -10.55
CA ASP A 140 -9.75 0.85 -10.19
C ASP A 140 -8.70 0.20 -9.29
N ILE A 141 -9.08 -0.70 -8.38
CA ILE A 141 -8.12 -1.46 -7.57
C ILE A 141 -7.28 -2.42 -8.45
N GLU A 142 -7.91 -3.13 -9.38
CA GLU A 142 -7.18 -3.99 -10.31
C GLU A 142 -6.27 -3.19 -11.23
N PHE A 143 -6.66 -1.97 -11.59
CA PHE A 143 -5.79 -1.05 -12.31
C PHE A 143 -4.62 -0.57 -11.44
N ASP A 144 -4.87 -0.21 -10.17
CA ASP A 144 -3.83 0.18 -9.21
C ASP A 144 -2.77 -0.91 -9.06
N LYS A 145 -3.19 -2.18 -8.99
CA LYS A 145 -2.28 -3.33 -8.95
C LYS A 145 -1.38 -3.40 -10.17
N LYS A 146 -1.95 -3.20 -11.37
CA LYS A 146 -1.17 -3.13 -12.61
C LYS A 146 -0.17 -1.99 -12.56
N VAL A 147 -0.59 -0.80 -12.13
CA VAL A 147 0.30 0.38 -12.03
C VAL A 147 1.47 0.12 -11.09
N ALA A 148 1.20 -0.44 -9.91
CA ALA A 148 2.23 -0.81 -8.94
C ALA A 148 3.25 -1.77 -9.54
N ILE A 149 2.79 -2.87 -10.16
CA ILE A 149 3.68 -3.86 -10.77
C ILE A 149 4.57 -3.23 -11.85
N HIS A 150 3.99 -2.48 -12.79
CA HIS A 150 4.77 -1.86 -13.87
C HIS A 150 5.73 -0.78 -13.33
N SER A 151 5.33 -0.01 -12.32
CA SER A 151 6.18 1.03 -11.72
C SER A 151 7.33 0.43 -10.92
N LEU A 152 7.11 -0.71 -10.25
CA LEU A 152 8.13 -1.46 -9.51
C LEU A 152 9.08 -2.23 -10.42
N ASP A 153 8.73 -2.42 -11.70
CA ASP A 153 9.55 -3.17 -12.66
C ASP A 153 10.77 -2.38 -13.17
N ARG A 154 10.96 -1.14 -12.73
CA ARG A 154 12.12 -0.31 -13.11
C ARG A 154 13.30 -0.52 -12.18
N ASP A 155 14.52 -0.31 -12.66
CA ASP A 155 15.75 -0.71 -11.98
C ASP A 155 15.87 -0.16 -10.55
N SER A 156 15.75 1.17 -10.36
CA SER A 156 15.87 1.78 -9.02
C SER A 156 14.78 1.34 -8.03
N TYR A 157 13.65 0.84 -8.53
CA TYR A 157 12.55 0.33 -7.72
C TYR A 157 12.71 -1.17 -7.42
N LYS A 158 13.14 -1.96 -8.42
CA LYS A 158 13.41 -3.40 -8.30
C LYS A 158 14.48 -3.69 -7.25
N GLU A 159 15.54 -2.89 -7.21
CA GLU A 159 16.65 -3.06 -6.27
C GLU A 159 16.19 -3.00 -4.80
N LEU A 160 15.13 -2.25 -4.49
CA LEU A 160 14.58 -2.14 -3.13
C LEU A 160 14.00 -3.45 -2.62
N LYS A 161 13.71 -4.43 -3.49
CA LYS A 161 13.33 -5.79 -3.06
C LYS A 161 14.44 -6.46 -2.22
N GLN A 162 15.69 -6.05 -2.40
CA GLN A 162 16.86 -6.57 -1.70
C GLN A 162 17.36 -5.63 -0.57
N ASP A 163 16.60 -4.59 -0.24
CA ASP A 163 16.96 -3.63 0.80
C ASP A 163 17.20 -4.32 2.16
N ALA A 164 18.23 -3.90 2.89
CA ALA A 164 18.60 -4.47 4.18
C ALA A 164 17.47 -4.40 5.22
N PHE A 165 16.50 -3.50 5.05
CA PHE A 165 15.30 -3.40 5.88
C PHE A 165 14.44 -4.66 5.84
N PHE A 166 14.52 -5.46 4.78
CA PHE A 166 13.82 -6.75 4.70
C PHE A 166 14.59 -7.91 5.32
N LYS A 167 15.82 -7.70 5.79
CA LYS A 167 16.65 -8.73 6.43
C LYS A 167 16.39 -8.87 7.92
#